data_AF-U9SV35-F1
#
_entry.id   AF-U9SV35-F1
#
_cell.length_a   1.000
_cell.length_b   1.000
_cell.length_c   1.000
_cell.angle_alpha   90.00
_cell.angle_beta   90.00
_cell.angle_gamma   90.00
#
_symmetry.space_group_name_H-M   'P 1'
#
loop_
_entity.id
_entity.type
_entity.pdbx_description
1 polymer ?
#
loop_
_entity_poly.entity_id
_entity_poly.type
_entity_poly.pdbx_seq_one_letter_code
_entity_poly.pdbx_strand_id
1 'polypeptide(L)'
;MSIDGIKYNIVDTPGIFDTQKVTDDVLKEIANAVKKCAYGVKAILFVFEARRFTDEQKNVLEGIRRFLGEEAINYIIAVFSHATKTQIRDRNVMRQAWNSPVRSFIQDIDNRWGIAPNSDYFPPDDPVHKARLGEIMAFISGMRGVYTTDQLEKSRKEQEEIRRQGEEEEKKIKQEYEEKLKETAKKESEKAYNQKIEDLRKEFRAKQEEEEKLRRKEKEDADEQFRKSIESIQTENRMQREQDEDLRRKEREAAEERHMKSLEMMRQDHKEQQERAETMLNQRIQEEERRRERDEEARREERKQAEEDYRSRIEEVEKNLKNRENNETTRLMKELQD
;
A
#
# COMPACT_ATOMS: atom_id res chain seq x y z
N MET A 1 77.45 -37.75 -41.01
CA MET A 1 78.52 -37.10 -40.21
C MET A 1 79.12 -38.15 -39.28
N SER A 2 80.41 -38.07 -38.92
CA SER A 2 81.00 -38.94 -37.88
C SER A 2 81.59 -38.06 -36.78
N ILE A 3 81.33 -38.40 -35.52
CA ILE A 3 81.92 -37.75 -34.35
C ILE A 3 82.45 -38.87 -33.45
N ASP A 4 83.73 -38.82 -33.10
CA ASP A 4 84.43 -39.84 -32.30
C ASP A 4 84.22 -41.28 -32.80
N GLY A 5 84.18 -41.45 -34.13
CA GLY A 5 83.99 -42.75 -34.78
C GLY A 5 82.52 -43.23 -34.87
N ILE A 6 81.57 -42.49 -34.30
CA ILE A 6 80.14 -42.80 -34.36
C ILE A 6 79.50 -42.05 -35.53
N LYS A 7 78.78 -42.79 -36.39
CA LYS A 7 78.06 -42.22 -37.54
C LYS A 7 76.69 -41.67 -37.09
N TYR A 8 76.45 -40.40 -37.41
CA TYR A 8 75.19 -39.70 -37.19
C TYR A 8 74.49 -39.35 -38.50
N ASN A 9 73.16 -39.49 -38.48
CA ASN A 9 72.26 -38.97 -39.50
C ASN A 9 71.76 -37.60 -39.05
N ILE A 10 71.78 -36.63 -39.97
CA ILE A 10 71.22 -35.30 -39.74
C ILE A 10 69.85 -35.30 -40.40
N VAL A 11 68.82 -35.02 -39.61
CA VAL A 11 67.45 -34.85 -40.08
C VAL A 11 67.18 -33.36 -40.11
N ASP A 12 67.03 -32.81 -41.30
CA ASP A 12 66.56 -31.44 -41.46
C ASP A 12 65.03 -31.43 -41.30
N THR A 13 64.52 -30.53 -40.47
CA THR A 13 63.08 -30.38 -40.21
C THR A 13 62.60 -29.08 -40.83
N PRO A 14 61.88 -29.14 -41.97
CA PRO A 14 61.32 -27.94 -42.58
C PRO A 14 60.34 -27.25 -41.62
N GLY A 15 60.38 -25.91 -41.57
CA GLY A 15 59.29 -25.11 -41.00
C GLY A 15 59.42 -24.65 -39.55
N ILE A 16 60.47 -25.01 -38.80
CA ILE A 16 60.60 -24.51 -37.41
C ILE A 16 60.87 -23.00 -37.34
N PHE A 17 61.48 -22.41 -38.37
CA PHE A 17 62.21 -21.14 -38.19
C PHE A 17 61.81 -19.99 -39.11
N ASP A 18 60.77 -20.13 -39.94
CA ASP A 18 60.35 -19.04 -40.85
C ASP A 18 59.11 -18.27 -40.37
N THR A 19 58.61 -18.58 -39.17
CA THR A 19 57.50 -17.83 -38.55
C THR A 19 57.81 -17.59 -37.09
N GLN A 20 57.56 -16.37 -36.62
CA GLN A 20 57.73 -15.89 -35.24
C GLN A 20 56.92 -16.66 -34.17
N LYS A 21 56.35 -17.82 -34.50
CA LYS A 21 55.54 -18.70 -33.66
C LYS A 21 55.79 -20.16 -34.02
N VAL A 22 56.01 -20.99 -33.02
CA VAL A 22 55.95 -22.45 -33.13
C VAL A 22 54.48 -22.84 -33.32
N THR A 23 54.12 -23.42 -34.47
CA THR A 23 52.75 -23.87 -34.77
C THR A 23 52.60 -25.37 -34.53
N ASP A 24 51.36 -25.84 -34.38
CA ASP A 24 51.06 -27.27 -34.17
C ASP A 24 51.59 -28.17 -35.32
N ASP A 25 51.61 -27.66 -36.55
CA ASP A 25 52.12 -28.38 -37.72
C ASP A 25 53.64 -28.57 -37.64
N VAL A 26 54.37 -27.54 -37.23
CA VAL A 26 55.81 -27.57 -37.02
C VAL A 26 56.17 -28.58 -35.94
N LEU A 27 55.44 -28.53 -34.83
CA LEU A 27 55.59 -29.48 -33.74
C LEU A 27 55.33 -30.91 -34.22
N LYS A 28 54.28 -31.14 -35.01
CA LYS A 28 53.97 -32.45 -35.59
C LYS A 28 55.10 -32.99 -36.47
N GLU A 29 55.75 -32.16 -37.27
CA GLU A 29 56.91 -32.57 -38.07
C GLU A 29 58.12 -32.96 -37.19
N ILE A 30 58.38 -32.23 -36.11
CA ILE A 30 59.41 -32.62 -35.13
C ILE A 30 59.09 -33.98 -34.52
N ALA A 31 57.84 -34.20 -34.09
CA ALA A 31 57.43 -35.49 -33.55
C ALA A 31 57.58 -36.62 -34.57
N ASN A 32 57.26 -36.38 -35.83
CA ASN A 32 57.46 -37.36 -36.91
C ASN A 32 58.95 -37.66 -37.12
N ALA A 33 59.82 -36.64 -37.07
CA ALA A 33 61.27 -36.82 -37.15
C ALA A 33 61.80 -37.67 -35.99
N VAL A 34 61.39 -37.40 -34.75
CA VAL A 34 61.77 -38.20 -33.56
C VAL A 34 61.31 -39.64 -33.72
N LYS A 35 60.07 -39.87 -34.18
CA LYS A 35 59.51 -41.22 -34.40
C LYS A 35 60.24 -42.03 -35.47
N LYS A 36 60.84 -41.36 -36.46
CA LYS A 36 61.66 -42.01 -37.50
C LYS A 36 63.06 -42.39 -36.99
N CYS A 37 63.50 -41.82 -35.86
CA CYS A 37 64.80 -42.12 -35.25
C CYS A 37 64.72 -43.36 -34.35
N ALA A 38 64.87 -44.55 -34.93
CA ALA A 38 64.76 -45.83 -34.21
C ALA A 38 65.69 -45.95 -32.99
N TYR A 39 66.89 -45.35 -33.03
CA TYR A 39 67.85 -45.34 -31.93
C TYR A 39 67.74 -44.10 -31.02
N GLY A 40 66.72 -43.26 -31.23
CA GLY A 40 66.57 -41.97 -30.56
C GLY A 40 67.41 -40.85 -31.20
N VAL A 41 67.13 -39.63 -30.77
CA VAL A 41 67.80 -38.40 -31.19
C VAL A 41 68.93 -38.08 -30.22
N LYS A 42 70.17 -38.03 -30.73
CA LYS A 42 71.34 -37.73 -29.89
C LYS A 42 71.36 -36.27 -29.44
N ALA A 43 71.08 -35.35 -30.36
CA ALA A 43 71.07 -33.92 -30.12
C ALA A 43 70.03 -33.26 -31.02
N ILE A 44 69.39 -32.23 -30.49
CA ILE A 44 68.45 -31.34 -31.18
C ILE A 44 69.18 -30.00 -31.34
N LEU A 45 69.54 -29.67 -32.58
CA LEU A 45 70.21 -28.41 -32.87
C LEU A 45 69.17 -27.32 -33.09
N PHE A 46 69.12 -26.35 -32.19
CA PHE A 46 68.22 -25.22 -32.30
C PHE A 46 69.00 -24.01 -32.85
N VAL A 47 68.74 -23.64 -34.09
CA VAL A 47 69.55 -22.65 -34.82
C VAL A 47 68.95 -21.26 -34.69
N PHE A 48 69.72 -20.32 -34.14
CA PHE A 48 69.39 -18.91 -34.01
C PHE A 48 70.12 -18.07 -35.06
N GLU A 49 69.53 -16.97 -35.51
CA GLU A 49 70.30 -15.93 -36.18
C GLU A 49 70.92 -14.99 -35.14
N ALA A 50 72.26 -14.86 -35.16
CA ALA A 50 73.01 -14.00 -34.24
C ALA A 50 72.64 -12.51 -34.33
N ARG A 51 71.94 -12.09 -35.38
CA ARG A 51 71.53 -10.69 -35.63
C ARG A 51 70.18 -10.35 -35.01
N ARG A 52 69.41 -11.34 -34.53
CA ARG A 52 68.04 -11.17 -34.03
C ARG A 52 67.90 -11.87 -32.69
N PHE A 53 68.16 -11.15 -31.60
CA PHE A 53 67.79 -11.58 -30.26
C PHE A 53 66.48 -10.86 -29.87
N THR A 54 65.34 -11.38 -30.31
CA THR A 54 64.01 -10.84 -30.00
C THR A 54 63.35 -11.60 -28.84
N ASP A 55 62.37 -10.98 -28.18
CA ASP A 55 61.60 -11.63 -27.09
C ASP A 55 60.84 -12.89 -27.56
N GLU A 56 60.65 -13.05 -28.87
CA GLU A 56 60.05 -14.22 -29.51
C GLU A 56 60.77 -15.53 -29.14
N GLN A 57 62.06 -15.47 -28.80
CA GLN A 57 62.87 -16.63 -28.42
C GLN A 57 62.49 -17.23 -27.07
N LYS A 58 61.89 -16.44 -26.17
CA LYS A 58 61.38 -16.94 -24.88
C LYS A 58 60.21 -17.92 -25.09
N ASN A 59 59.29 -17.58 -25.98
CA ASN A 59 58.10 -18.38 -26.27
C ASN A 59 58.43 -19.71 -26.95
N VAL A 60 59.56 -19.79 -27.66
CA VAL A 60 59.97 -21.02 -28.34
C VAL A 60 60.39 -22.10 -27.35
N LEU A 61 61.14 -21.76 -26.29
CA LEU A 61 61.50 -22.76 -25.29
C LEU A 61 60.27 -23.29 -24.55
N GLU A 62 59.35 -22.40 -24.16
CA GLU A 62 58.08 -22.81 -23.56
C GLU A 62 57.29 -23.72 -24.51
N GLY A 63 57.23 -23.39 -25.81
CA GLY A 63 56.62 -24.24 -26.83
C GLY A 63 57.30 -25.61 -26.98
N ILE A 64 58.64 -25.64 -26.96
CA ILE A 64 59.41 -26.88 -27.05
C ILE A 64 59.22 -27.75 -25.80
N ARG A 65 59.29 -27.17 -24.60
CA ARG A 65 59.06 -27.89 -23.33
C ARG A 65 57.65 -28.45 -23.27
N ARG A 66 56.66 -27.62 -23.65
CA ARG A 66 55.27 -28.05 -23.71
C ARG A 66 55.07 -29.22 -24.67
N PHE A 67 55.77 -29.24 -25.81
CA PHE A 67 55.53 -30.23 -26.84
C PHE A 67 56.41 -31.49 -26.76
N LEU A 68 57.72 -31.32 -26.64
CA LEU A 68 58.70 -32.41 -26.54
C LEU A 68 58.88 -32.89 -25.08
N GLY A 69 58.33 -32.16 -24.12
CA GLY A 69 58.51 -32.45 -22.71
C GLY A 69 59.74 -31.82 -22.11
N GLU A 70 59.74 -31.79 -20.78
CA GLU A 70 60.84 -31.25 -19.96
C GLU A 70 62.18 -31.96 -20.22
N GLU A 71 62.13 -33.27 -20.48
CA GLU A 71 63.33 -34.08 -20.70
C GLU A 71 64.07 -33.72 -22.01
N ALA A 72 63.37 -33.12 -22.99
CA ALA A 72 63.96 -32.76 -24.28
C ALA A 72 65.05 -31.69 -24.16
N ILE A 73 64.97 -30.82 -23.15
CA ILE A 73 65.96 -29.76 -22.87
C ILE A 73 67.37 -30.34 -22.76
N ASN A 74 67.51 -31.54 -22.18
CA ASN A 74 68.78 -32.22 -21.97
C ASN A 74 69.53 -32.54 -23.27
N TYR A 75 68.82 -32.54 -24.40
CA TYR A 75 69.34 -32.89 -25.71
C TYR A 75 69.44 -31.68 -26.64
N ILE A 76 69.10 -30.48 -26.19
CA ILE A 76 69.16 -29.26 -27.02
C ILE A 76 70.56 -28.64 -26.99
N ILE A 77 71.02 -28.20 -28.16
CA ILE A 77 72.19 -27.33 -28.35
C ILE A 77 71.74 -26.09 -29.11
N ALA A 78 72.02 -24.91 -28.56
CA ALA A 78 71.82 -23.65 -29.25
C ALA A 78 72.94 -23.41 -30.26
N VAL A 79 72.62 -23.17 -31.54
CA VAL A 79 73.61 -22.89 -32.58
C VAL A 79 73.34 -21.52 -33.17
N PHE A 80 74.27 -20.58 -33.01
CA PHE A 80 74.10 -19.24 -33.57
C PHE A 80 74.72 -19.15 -34.98
N SER A 81 73.87 -19.00 -35.97
CA SER A 81 74.19 -18.73 -37.37
C SER A 81 74.34 -17.23 -37.66
N HIS A 82 74.83 -16.87 -38.84
CA HIS A 82 74.92 -15.48 -39.31
C HIS A 82 75.69 -14.51 -38.38
N ALA A 83 76.55 -15.06 -37.53
CA ALA A 83 77.44 -14.30 -36.66
C ALA A 83 78.50 -13.55 -37.49
N THR A 84 78.92 -12.39 -36.98
CA THR A 84 79.98 -11.58 -37.60
C THR A 84 81.34 -12.29 -37.52
N LYS A 85 82.30 -11.92 -38.38
CA LYS A 85 83.67 -12.43 -38.33
C LYS A 85 84.30 -12.31 -36.93
N THR A 86 84.02 -11.22 -36.22
CA THR A 86 84.50 -10.97 -34.85
C THR A 86 83.86 -11.92 -33.84
N GLN A 87 82.54 -12.10 -33.88
CA GLN A 87 81.81 -13.03 -33.01
C GLN A 87 82.23 -14.49 -33.25
N ILE A 88 82.47 -14.87 -34.51
CA ILE A 88 82.93 -16.23 -34.85
C ILE A 88 84.35 -16.47 -34.33
N ARG A 89 85.23 -15.46 -34.34
CA ARG A 89 86.59 -15.58 -33.80
C ARG A 89 86.59 -15.64 -32.28
N ASP A 90 85.87 -14.72 -31.63
CA ASP A 90 85.79 -14.59 -30.17
C ASP A 90 84.37 -14.79 -29.64
N ARG A 91 84.17 -15.91 -28.94
CA ARG A 91 82.91 -16.30 -28.32
C ARG A 91 82.43 -15.33 -27.25
N ASN A 92 83.33 -14.60 -26.59
CA ASN A 92 82.95 -13.63 -25.56
C ASN A 92 82.18 -12.46 -26.16
N VAL A 93 82.57 -12.02 -27.37
CA VAL A 93 81.85 -10.98 -28.12
C VAL A 93 80.42 -11.44 -28.43
N MET A 94 80.25 -12.71 -28.80
CA MET A 94 78.92 -13.28 -29.02
C MET A 94 78.10 -13.34 -27.73
N ARG A 95 78.68 -13.82 -26.63
CA ARG A 95 78.01 -13.96 -25.33
C ARG A 95 77.55 -12.60 -24.77
N GLN A 96 78.35 -11.55 -24.96
CA GLN A 96 78.01 -10.19 -24.53
C GLN A 96 76.83 -9.60 -25.32
N ALA A 97 76.62 -10.03 -26.57
CA ALA A 97 75.54 -9.54 -27.42
C ALA A 97 74.14 -10.08 -27.07
N TRP A 98 74.04 -11.11 -26.22
CA TRP A 98 72.76 -11.72 -25.86
C TRP A 98 71.90 -10.83 -24.96
N ASN A 99 70.60 -10.80 -25.24
CA ASN A 99 69.58 -10.21 -24.36
C ASN A 99 69.25 -11.14 -23.18
N SER A 100 68.39 -10.69 -22.26
CA SER A 100 67.99 -11.47 -21.09
C SER A 100 67.29 -12.81 -21.45
N PRO A 101 66.31 -12.85 -22.38
CA PRO A 101 65.70 -14.11 -22.84
C PRO A 101 66.70 -15.17 -23.33
N VAL A 102 67.65 -14.79 -24.18
CA VAL A 102 68.67 -15.72 -24.70
C VAL A 102 69.57 -16.21 -23.58
N ARG A 103 70.00 -15.33 -22.66
CA ARG A 103 70.82 -15.76 -21.52
C ARG A 103 70.10 -16.79 -20.66
N SER A 104 68.82 -16.57 -20.36
CA SER A 104 67.99 -17.52 -19.62
C SER A 104 67.88 -18.85 -20.36
N PHE A 105 67.57 -18.81 -21.66
CA PHE A 105 67.47 -20.01 -22.49
C PHE A 105 68.77 -20.84 -22.50
N ILE A 106 69.91 -20.19 -22.68
CA ILE A 106 71.21 -20.85 -22.68
C ILE A 106 71.52 -21.48 -21.31
N GLN A 107 71.12 -20.83 -20.22
CA GLN A 107 71.26 -21.39 -18.87
C GLN A 107 70.37 -22.63 -18.67
N ASP A 108 69.12 -22.60 -19.15
CA ASP A 108 68.18 -23.72 -19.04
C ASP A 108 68.67 -24.98 -19.76
N ILE A 109 69.40 -24.82 -20.88
CA ILE A 109 70.05 -25.92 -21.60
C ILE A 109 71.48 -26.21 -21.11
N ASP A 110 71.81 -25.87 -19.86
CA ASP A 110 73.11 -26.13 -19.23
C ASP A 110 74.30 -25.58 -20.04
N ASN A 111 74.15 -24.38 -20.58
CA ASN A 111 75.16 -23.68 -21.37
C ASN A 111 75.66 -24.45 -22.61
N ARG A 112 74.84 -25.34 -23.17
CA ARG A 112 75.13 -26.05 -24.43
C ARG A 112 74.91 -25.15 -25.64
N TRP A 113 75.95 -24.43 -26.09
CA TRP A 113 75.84 -23.54 -27.23
C TRP A 113 77.10 -23.41 -28.08
N GLY A 114 76.92 -23.22 -29.38
CA GLY A 114 77.99 -23.01 -30.36
C GLY A 114 77.66 -21.94 -31.38
N ILE A 115 78.66 -21.56 -32.18
CA ILE A 115 78.50 -20.63 -33.29
C ILE A 115 78.71 -21.42 -34.57
N ALA A 116 77.78 -21.36 -35.51
CA ALA A 116 77.96 -21.99 -36.80
C ALA A 116 79.16 -21.33 -37.52
N PRO A 117 80.12 -22.10 -38.04
CA PRO A 117 81.22 -21.52 -38.79
C PRO A 117 80.69 -20.90 -40.10
N ASN A 118 81.38 -19.87 -40.58
CA ASN A 118 81.10 -19.27 -41.88
C ASN A 118 82.33 -19.42 -42.79
N SER A 119 82.16 -20.20 -43.85
CA SER A 119 83.21 -20.51 -44.83
C SER A 119 83.72 -19.28 -45.60
N ASP A 120 82.92 -18.21 -45.71
CA ASP A 120 83.32 -16.97 -46.38
C ASP A 120 84.35 -16.19 -45.56
N TYR A 121 84.31 -16.31 -44.23
CA TYR A 121 85.25 -15.65 -43.33
C TYR A 121 86.42 -16.54 -42.92
N PHE A 122 86.13 -17.83 -42.74
CA PHE A 122 87.04 -18.86 -42.25
C PHE A 122 86.77 -20.15 -43.03
N PRO A 123 87.58 -20.46 -44.06
CA PRO A 123 87.43 -21.69 -44.85
C PRO A 123 87.48 -22.95 -43.96
N PRO A 124 86.99 -24.11 -44.42
CA PRO A 124 86.92 -25.34 -43.63
C PRO A 124 88.23 -25.79 -42.97
N ASP A 125 89.37 -25.45 -43.59
CA ASP A 125 90.69 -25.79 -43.05
C ASP A 125 91.22 -24.84 -41.97
N ASP A 126 90.59 -23.67 -41.81
CA ASP A 126 90.97 -22.66 -40.83
C ASP A 126 90.80 -23.18 -39.39
N PRO A 127 91.76 -22.94 -38.48
CA PRO A 127 91.66 -23.35 -37.08
C PRO A 127 90.40 -22.83 -36.37
N VAL A 128 89.91 -21.64 -36.70
CA VAL A 128 88.68 -21.07 -36.13
C VAL A 128 87.46 -21.87 -36.62
N HIS A 129 87.41 -22.23 -37.89
CA HIS A 129 86.33 -23.06 -38.44
C HIS A 129 86.27 -24.41 -37.73
N LYS A 130 87.43 -25.09 -37.64
CA LYS A 130 87.57 -26.38 -36.95
C LYS A 130 87.22 -26.28 -35.47
N ALA A 131 87.63 -25.21 -34.78
CA ALA A 131 87.30 -25.00 -33.37
C ALA A 131 85.79 -24.83 -33.14
N ARG A 132 85.12 -23.97 -33.91
CA ARG A 132 83.67 -23.74 -33.76
C ARG A 132 82.84 -24.99 -34.04
N LEU A 133 83.21 -25.76 -35.06
CA LEU A 133 82.56 -27.04 -35.34
C LEU A 133 82.86 -28.08 -34.25
N GLY A 134 84.12 -28.14 -33.79
CA GLY A 134 84.56 -29.03 -32.72
C GLY A 134 83.85 -28.79 -31.40
N GLU A 135 83.52 -27.53 -31.06
CA GLU A 135 82.73 -27.18 -29.87
C GLU A 135 81.31 -27.77 -29.93
N ILE A 136 80.63 -27.67 -31.07
CA ILE A 136 79.29 -28.25 -31.26
C ILE A 136 79.37 -29.78 -31.17
N MET A 137 80.36 -30.38 -31.84
CA MET A 137 80.61 -31.82 -31.79
C MET A 137 80.89 -32.31 -30.35
N ALA A 138 81.66 -31.56 -29.57
CA ALA A 138 81.97 -31.91 -28.19
C ALA A 138 80.72 -31.98 -27.30
N PHE A 139 79.75 -31.07 -27.50
CA PHE A 139 78.45 -31.18 -26.81
C PHE A 139 77.69 -32.43 -27.22
N ILE A 140 77.64 -32.76 -28.52
CA ILE A 140 76.96 -33.96 -29.01
C ILE A 140 77.58 -35.24 -28.42
N SER A 141 78.92 -35.34 -28.40
CA SER A 141 79.63 -36.48 -27.80
C SER A 141 79.45 -36.57 -26.29
N GLY A 142 79.44 -35.42 -25.60
CA GLY A 142 79.31 -35.34 -24.15
C GLY A 142 77.90 -35.60 -23.62
N MET A 143 76.87 -35.56 -24.47
CA MET A 143 75.49 -35.83 -24.06
C MET A 143 75.32 -37.26 -23.56
N ARG A 144 74.60 -37.43 -22.45
CA ARG A 144 74.24 -38.75 -21.92
C ARG A 144 72.91 -39.20 -22.48
N GLY A 145 72.85 -40.44 -22.96
CA GLY A 145 71.62 -41.01 -23.52
C GLY A 145 71.23 -40.42 -24.87
N VAL A 146 69.95 -40.59 -25.19
CA VAL A 146 69.25 -40.15 -26.40
C VAL A 146 67.82 -39.75 -26.04
N TYR A 147 67.25 -38.81 -26.78
CA TYR A 147 65.83 -38.49 -26.69
C TYR A 147 65.01 -39.48 -27.54
N THR A 148 64.05 -40.16 -26.92
CA THR A 148 63.33 -41.28 -27.52
C THR A 148 61.87 -40.97 -27.81
N THR A 149 61.26 -41.81 -28.66
CA THR A 149 59.82 -41.76 -28.90
C THR A 149 59.02 -41.97 -27.62
N ASP A 150 59.47 -42.84 -26.71
CA ASP A 150 58.78 -43.10 -25.44
C ASP A 150 58.73 -41.85 -24.56
N GLN A 151 59.82 -41.09 -24.50
CA GLN A 151 59.87 -39.81 -23.76
C GLN A 151 58.91 -38.79 -24.39
N LEU A 152 58.89 -38.68 -25.72
CA LEU A 152 57.93 -37.83 -26.43
C LEU A 152 56.47 -38.23 -26.15
N GLU A 153 56.16 -39.53 -26.17
CA GLU A 153 54.81 -40.03 -25.90
C GLU A 153 54.38 -39.83 -24.46
N LYS A 154 55.29 -40.05 -23.50
CA LYS A 154 55.05 -39.76 -22.08
C LYS A 154 54.67 -38.29 -21.89
N SER A 155 55.46 -37.37 -22.45
CA SER A 155 55.18 -35.94 -22.35
C SER A 155 53.87 -35.54 -23.02
N ARG A 156 53.51 -36.16 -24.15
CA ARG A 156 52.19 -35.94 -24.79
C ARG A 156 51.02 -36.40 -23.91
N LYS A 157 51.14 -37.56 -23.26
CA LYS A 157 50.11 -38.06 -22.34
C LYS A 157 49.95 -37.15 -21.13
N GLU A 158 51.06 -36.67 -20.57
CA GLU A 158 51.03 -35.70 -19.45
C GLU A 158 50.34 -34.39 -19.87
N GLN A 159 50.64 -33.87 -21.06
CA GLN A 159 50.00 -32.66 -21.59
C GLN A 159 48.50 -32.86 -21.87
N GLU A 160 48.11 -34.02 -22.39
CA GLU A 160 46.70 -34.36 -22.61
C GLU A 160 45.94 -34.48 -21.30
N GLU A 161 46.54 -35.07 -20.26
CA GLU A 161 45.96 -35.16 -18.93
C GLU A 161 45.80 -33.79 -18.28
N ILE A 162 46.83 -32.92 -18.34
CA ILE A 162 46.75 -31.54 -17.86
C ILE A 162 45.63 -30.78 -18.59
N ARG A 163 45.52 -30.93 -19.92
CA ARG A 163 44.45 -30.31 -20.70
C ARG A 163 43.08 -30.83 -20.26
N ARG A 164 42.92 -32.14 -20.09
CA ARG A 164 41.66 -32.74 -19.64
C ARG A 164 41.27 -32.23 -18.26
N GLN A 165 42.21 -32.17 -17.32
CA GLN A 165 41.98 -31.64 -15.98
C GLN A 165 41.57 -30.16 -16.02
N GLY A 166 42.26 -29.35 -16.84
CA GLY A 166 41.90 -27.94 -17.06
C GLY A 166 40.49 -27.77 -17.64
N GLU A 167 40.11 -28.56 -18.64
CA GLU A 167 38.76 -28.55 -19.22
C GLU A 167 37.69 -29.00 -18.22
N GLU A 168 37.98 -29.99 -17.38
CA GLU A 168 37.09 -30.45 -16.31
C GLU A 168 36.93 -29.40 -15.20
N GLU A 169 38.02 -28.74 -14.81
CA GLU A 169 38.01 -27.67 -13.81
C GLU A 169 37.25 -26.44 -14.34
N GLU A 170 37.47 -26.04 -15.59
CA GLU A 170 36.72 -24.95 -16.24
C GLU A 170 35.23 -25.27 -16.29
N LYS A 171 34.85 -26.51 -16.62
CA LYS A 171 33.45 -26.96 -16.58
C LYS A 171 32.86 -26.87 -15.18
N LYS A 172 33.59 -27.28 -14.14
CA LYS A 172 33.13 -27.17 -12.75
C LYS A 172 32.94 -25.72 -12.33
N ILE A 173 33.91 -24.85 -12.60
CA ILE A 173 33.82 -23.41 -12.31
C ILE A 173 32.61 -22.80 -13.00
N LYS A 174 32.38 -23.13 -14.27
CA LYS A 174 31.23 -22.65 -15.03
C LYS A 174 29.90 -23.13 -14.43
N GLN A 175 29.81 -24.40 -14.04
CA GLN A 175 28.62 -24.97 -13.41
C GLN A 175 28.31 -24.29 -12.07
N GLU A 176 29.32 -24.14 -11.20
CA GLU A 176 29.16 -23.45 -9.90
C GLU A 176 28.72 -22.00 -10.06
N TYR A 177 29.25 -21.31 -11.08
CA TYR A 177 28.85 -19.94 -11.39
C TYR A 177 27.39 -19.85 -11.85
N GLU A 178 26.96 -20.75 -12.75
CA GLU A 178 25.58 -20.84 -13.22
C GLU A 178 24.60 -21.18 -12.09
N GLU A 179 24.96 -22.07 -11.18
CA GLU A 179 24.16 -22.41 -9.99
C GLU A 179 24.00 -21.22 -9.05
N LYS A 180 25.10 -20.52 -8.74
CA LYS A 180 25.06 -19.29 -7.93
C LYS A 180 24.16 -18.23 -8.56
N LEU A 181 24.23 -18.04 -9.88
CA LEU A 181 23.39 -17.09 -10.60
C LEU A 181 21.90 -17.44 -10.53
N LYS A 182 21.57 -18.74 -10.63
CA LYS A 182 20.18 -19.22 -10.45
C LYS A 182 19.69 -19.00 -9.02
N GLU A 183 20.53 -19.26 -8.02
CA GLU A 183 20.18 -19.09 -6.61
C GLU A 183 19.94 -17.62 -6.25
N THR A 184 20.80 -16.69 -6.71
CA THR A 184 20.61 -15.26 -6.48
C THR A 184 19.36 -14.74 -7.15
N ALA A 185 19.12 -15.08 -8.42
CA ALA A 185 17.91 -14.70 -9.13
C ALA A 185 16.63 -15.22 -8.44
N LYS A 186 16.67 -16.45 -7.91
CA LYS A 186 15.55 -17.01 -7.13
C LYS A 186 15.33 -16.22 -5.83
N LYS A 187 16.39 -15.93 -5.06
CA LYS A 187 16.29 -15.15 -3.82
C LYS A 187 15.76 -13.73 -4.06
N GLU A 188 16.19 -13.07 -5.13
CA GLU A 188 15.70 -11.73 -5.50
C GLU A 188 14.23 -11.76 -5.91
N SER A 189 13.84 -12.75 -6.72
CA SER A 189 12.45 -12.96 -7.12
C SER A 189 11.56 -13.24 -5.91
N GLU A 190 12.01 -14.09 -4.97
CA GLU A 190 11.29 -14.41 -3.74
C GLU A 190 11.15 -13.19 -2.82
N LYS A 191 12.21 -12.38 -2.67
CA LYS A 191 12.15 -11.10 -1.95
C LYS A 191 11.14 -10.14 -2.59
N ALA A 192 11.17 -9.97 -3.91
CA ALA A 192 10.24 -9.09 -4.62
C ALA A 192 8.79 -9.57 -4.48
N TYR A 193 8.55 -10.88 -4.57
CA TYR A 193 7.23 -11.47 -4.36
C TYR A 193 6.74 -11.25 -2.92
N ASN A 194 7.58 -11.53 -1.93
CA ASN A 194 7.22 -11.33 -0.52
C ASN A 194 6.96 -9.86 -0.19
N GLN A 195 7.75 -8.94 -0.75
CA GLN A 195 7.51 -7.50 -0.60
C GLN A 195 6.16 -7.11 -1.18
N LYS A 196 5.82 -7.62 -2.37
CA LYS A 196 4.53 -7.35 -3.02
C LYS A 196 3.35 -7.90 -2.22
N ILE A 197 3.50 -9.06 -1.60
CA ILE A 197 2.49 -9.63 -0.68
C ILE A 197 2.30 -8.72 0.55
N GLU A 198 3.38 -8.22 1.14
CA GLU A 198 3.29 -7.31 2.30
C GLU A 198 2.64 -5.97 1.95
N ASP A 199 2.96 -5.41 0.78
CA ASP A 199 2.35 -4.17 0.31
C ASP A 199 0.83 -4.35 0.06
N LEU A 200 0.43 -5.46 -0.58
CA LEU A 200 -0.99 -5.81 -0.75
C LEU A 200 -1.71 -5.98 0.60
N ARG A 201 -1.06 -6.59 1.60
CA ARG A 201 -1.62 -6.73 2.95
C ARG A 201 -1.78 -5.38 3.64
N LYS A 202 -0.87 -4.43 3.43
CA LYS A 202 -0.99 -3.06 3.96
C LYS A 202 -2.13 -2.31 3.29
N GLU A 203 -2.24 -2.36 1.96
CA GLU A 203 -3.34 -1.74 1.22
C GLU A 203 -4.70 -2.30 1.64
N PHE A 204 -4.80 -3.63 1.80
CA PHE A 204 -6.03 -4.26 2.24
C PHE A 204 -6.44 -3.81 3.65
N ARG A 205 -5.48 -3.74 4.59
CA ARG A 205 -5.73 -3.22 5.96
C ARG A 205 -6.19 -1.77 5.93
N ALA A 206 -5.52 -0.90 5.17
CA ALA A 206 -5.89 0.50 5.05
C ALA A 206 -7.33 0.67 4.50
N LYS A 207 -7.71 -0.13 3.49
CA LYS A 207 -9.08 -0.14 2.96
C LYS A 207 -10.12 -0.56 4.00
N GLN A 208 -9.82 -1.60 4.79
CA GLN A 208 -10.74 -2.03 5.84
C GLN A 208 -10.91 -0.95 6.93
N GLU A 209 -9.82 -0.31 7.34
CA GLU A 209 -9.89 0.80 8.30
C GLU A 209 -10.68 2.01 7.75
N GLU A 210 -10.52 2.32 6.46
CA GLU A 210 -11.28 3.38 5.79
C GLU A 210 -12.77 3.05 5.70
N GLU A 211 -13.11 1.82 5.32
CA GLU A 211 -14.50 1.34 5.27
C GLU A 211 -15.14 1.35 6.67
N GLU A 212 -14.41 0.94 7.70
CA GLU A 212 -14.90 0.97 9.08
C GLU A 212 -15.13 2.41 9.56
N LYS A 213 -14.22 3.34 9.24
CA LYS A 213 -14.41 4.78 9.53
C LYS A 213 -15.63 5.34 8.82
N LEU A 214 -15.83 4.98 7.55
CA LEU A 214 -16.99 5.42 6.78
C LEU A 214 -18.29 4.91 7.43
N ARG A 215 -18.36 3.62 7.77
CA ARG A 215 -19.50 3.02 8.46
C ARG A 215 -19.78 3.66 9.81
N ARG A 216 -18.74 4.00 10.59
CA ARG A 216 -18.91 4.71 11.86
C ARG A 216 -19.52 6.08 11.65
N LYS A 217 -19.02 6.84 10.65
CA LYS A 217 -19.54 8.16 10.32
C LYS A 217 -20.99 8.11 9.84
N GLU A 218 -21.33 7.17 8.96
CA GLU A 218 -22.72 6.96 8.51
C GLU A 218 -23.66 6.65 9.67
N LYS A 219 -23.20 5.85 10.63
CA LYS A 219 -23.97 5.55 11.84
C LYS A 219 -24.15 6.78 12.73
N GLU A 220 -23.09 7.55 12.95
CA GLU A 220 -23.14 8.81 13.72
C GLU A 220 -24.09 9.82 13.07
N ASP A 221 -24.01 10.00 11.74
CA ASP A 221 -24.89 10.88 10.98
C ASP A 221 -26.35 10.42 11.07
N ALA A 222 -26.62 9.10 10.99
CA ALA A 222 -27.96 8.54 11.14
C ALA A 222 -28.51 8.73 12.57
N ASP A 223 -27.69 8.49 13.60
CA ASP A 223 -28.06 8.70 15.00
C ASP A 223 -28.37 10.18 15.29
N GLU A 224 -27.62 11.11 14.68
CA GLU A 224 -27.89 12.54 14.80
C GLU A 224 -29.18 12.96 14.07
N GLN A 225 -29.42 12.45 12.86
CA GLN A 225 -30.68 12.68 12.14
C GLN A 225 -31.88 12.16 12.93
N PHE A 226 -31.76 10.96 13.51
CA PHE A 226 -32.79 10.38 14.36
C PHE A 226 -33.06 11.26 15.60
N ARG A 227 -32.00 11.74 16.27
CA ARG A 227 -32.12 12.63 17.43
C ARG A 227 -32.87 13.93 17.09
N LYS A 228 -32.51 14.58 15.99
CA LYS A 228 -33.20 15.80 15.50
C LYS A 228 -34.67 15.54 15.18
N SER A 229 -34.98 14.38 14.60
CA SER A 229 -36.37 14.00 14.32
C SER A 229 -37.18 13.83 15.61
N ILE A 230 -36.62 13.17 16.62
CA ILE A 230 -37.27 13.02 17.94
C ILE A 230 -37.50 14.38 18.60
N GLU A 231 -36.51 15.27 18.60
CA GLU A 231 -36.67 16.63 19.15
C GLU A 231 -37.75 17.43 18.41
N SER A 232 -37.81 17.33 17.09
CA SER A 232 -38.87 17.95 16.27
C SER A 232 -40.26 17.44 16.67
N ILE A 233 -40.44 16.13 16.76
CA ILE A 233 -41.71 15.50 17.16
C ILE A 233 -42.09 15.92 18.59
N GLN A 234 -41.14 15.99 19.52
CA GLN A 234 -41.42 16.45 20.88
C GLN A 234 -41.85 17.92 20.92
N THR A 235 -41.21 18.77 20.12
CA THR A 235 -41.54 20.18 20.00
C THR A 235 -42.94 20.37 19.40
N GLU A 236 -43.25 19.65 18.33
CA GLU A 236 -44.56 19.68 17.68
C GLU A 236 -45.67 19.19 18.63
N ASN A 237 -45.43 18.09 19.35
CA ASN A 237 -46.36 17.62 20.39
C ASN A 237 -46.55 18.63 21.53
N ARG A 238 -45.51 19.36 21.95
CA ARG A 238 -45.63 20.41 22.97
C ARG A 238 -46.51 21.55 22.44
N MET A 239 -46.25 22.03 21.24
CA MET A 239 -47.04 23.08 20.59
C MET A 239 -48.51 22.66 20.45
N GLN A 240 -48.76 21.42 20.06
CA GLN A 240 -50.11 20.88 19.95
C GLN A 240 -50.83 20.85 21.31
N ARG A 241 -50.14 20.43 22.38
CA ARG A 241 -50.70 20.44 23.75
C ARG A 241 -51.02 21.85 24.22
N GLU A 242 -50.13 22.82 23.95
CA GLU A 242 -50.36 24.23 24.30
C GLU A 242 -51.55 24.81 23.53
N GLN A 243 -51.70 24.49 22.24
CA GLN A 243 -52.87 24.88 21.44
C GLN A 243 -54.16 24.26 21.99
N ASP A 244 -54.16 22.96 22.30
CA ASP A 244 -55.32 22.27 22.85
C ASP A 244 -55.71 22.83 24.23
N GLU A 245 -54.73 23.18 25.08
CA GLU A 245 -54.99 23.85 26.36
C GLU A 245 -55.56 25.25 26.19
N ASP A 246 -55.06 26.05 25.24
CA ASP A 246 -55.57 27.38 24.94
C ASP A 246 -57.02 27.33 24.40
N LEU A 247 -57.31 26.36 23.54
CA LEU A 247 -58.66 26.04 23.05
C LEU A 247 -59.60 25.69 24.21
N ARG A 248 -59.19 24.76 25.09
CA ARG A 248 -59.97 24.39 26.28
C ARG A 248 -60.19 25.56 27.21
N ARG A 249 -59.21 26.47 27.35
CA ARG A 249 -59.34 27.69 28.17
C ARG A 249 -60.41 28.61 27.59
N LYS A 250 -60.37 28.88 26.29
CA LYS A 250 -61.38 29.70 25.58
C LYS A 250 -62.78 29.09 25.65
N GLU A 251 -62.90 27.76 25.54
CA GLU A 251 -64.19 27.09 25.70
C GLU A 251 -64.75 27.22 27.12
N ARG A 252 -63.91 27.12 28.16
CA ARG A 252 -64.31 27.33 29.56
C ARG A 252 -64.77 28.77 29.79
N GLU A 253 -63.99 29.76 29.34
CA GLU A 253 -64.34 31.17 29.45
C GLU A 253 -65.68 31.47 28.76
N ALA A 254 -65.90 30.93 27.54
CA ALA A 254 -67.17 31.09 26.83
C ALA A 254 -68.35 30.38 27.53
N ALA A 255 -68.11 29.21 28.14
CA ALA A 255 -69.12 28.50 28.91
C ALA A 255 -69.51 29.25 30.19
N GLU A 256 -68.52 29.81 30.91
CA GLU A 256 -68.73 30.66 32.08
C GLU A 256 -69.52 31.93 31.71
N GLU A 257 -69.17 32.59 30.59
CA GLU A 257 -69.89 33.76 30.11
C GLU A 257 -71.36 33.43 29.78
N ARG A 258 -71.61 32.29 29.11
CA ARG A 258 -72.97 31.80 28.83
C ARG A 258 -73.74 31.52 30.12
N HIS A 259 -73.10 30.88 31.09
CA HIS A 259 -73.70 30.58 32.38
C HIS A 259 -74.06 31.87 33.13
N MET A 260 -73.15 32.85 33.13
CA MET A 260 -73.35 34.13 33.79
C MET A 260 -74.52 34.91 33.17
N LYS A 261 -74.59 35.00 31.83
CA LYS A 261 -75.72 35.61 31.11
C LYS A 261 -77.04 34.93 31.43
N SER A 262 -77.06 33.60 31.53
CA SER A 262 -78.27 32.86 31.90
C SER A 262 -78.73 33.16 33.33
N LEU A 263 -77.79 33.29 34.27
CA LEU A 263 -78.06 33.65 35.66
C LEU A 263 -78.62 35.08 35.78
N GLU A 264 -78.07 36.04 35.03
CA GLU A 264 -78.59 37.41 34.96
C GLU A 264 -80.02 37.43 34.42
N MET A 265 -80.28 36.69 33.35
CA MET A 265 -81.62 36.59 32.77
C MET A 265 -82.64 35.99 33.75
N MET A 266 -82.26 34.94 34.50
CA MET A 266 -83.11 34.39 35.56
C MET A 266 -83.35 35.39 36.70
N ARG A 267 -82.33 36.16 37.09
CA ARG A 267 -82.50 37.22 38.11
C ARG A 267 -83.45 38.31 37.64
N GLN A 268 -83.35 38.70 36.38
CA GLN A 268 -84.23 39.72 35.79
C GLN A 268 -85.68 39.22 35.70
N ASP A 269 -85.89 37.98 35.22
CA ASP A 269 -87.22 37.37 35.17
C ASP A 269 -87.83 37.25 36.58
N HIS A 270 -87.05 36.82 37.58
CA HIS A 270 -87.52 36.75 38.96
C HIS A 270 -87.93 38.12 39.50
N LYS A 271 -87.16 39.18 39.19
CA LYS A 271 -87.48 40.54 39.60
C LYS A 271 -88.77 41.03 38.92
N GLU A 272 -88.95 40.79 37.63
CA GLU A 272 -90.19 41.12 36.92
C GLU A 272 -91.40 40.37 37.49
N GLN A 273 -91.23 39.08 37.83
CA GLN A 273 -92.28 38.30 38.48
C GLN A 273 -92.67 38.86 39.85
N GLN A 274 -91.68 39.30 40.65
CA GLN A 274 -91.93 39.95 41.94
C GLN A 274 -92.70 41.26 41.76
N GLU A 275 -92.28 42.12 40.84
CA GLU A 275 -92.96 43.40 40.55
C GLU A 275 -94.41 43.18 40.05
N ARG A 276 -94.64 42.16 39.21
CA ARG A 276 -95.99 41.77 38.76
C ARG A 276 -96.86 41.28 39.93
N ALA A 277 -96.30 40.46 40.82
CA ALA A 277 -97.02 39.96 41.99
C ALA A 277 -97.39 41.09 42.97
N GLU A 278 -96.47 42.02 43.20
CA GLU A 278 -96.69 43.21 44.03
C GLU A 278 -97.78 44.11 43.44
N THR A 279 -97.75 44.32 42.12
CA THR A 279 -98.79 45.09 41.41
C THR A 279 -100.16 44.44 41.55
N MET A 280 -100.28 43.11 41.39
CA MET A 280 -101.54 42.40 41.61
C MET A 280 -102.03 42.48 43.05
N LEU A 281 -101.12 42.40 44.03
CA LEU A 281 -101.47 42.53 45.44
C LEU A 281 -102.04 43.92 45.74
N ASN A 282 -101.40 44.98 45.25
CA ASN A 282 -101.85 46.36 45.41
C ASN A 282 -103.22 46.60 44.76
N GLN A 283 -103.47 46.03 43.58
CA GLN A 283 -104.80 46.11 42.94
C GLN A 283 -105.88 45.43 43.78
N ARG A 284 -105.59 44.24 44.36
CA ARG A 284 -106.51 43.55 45.26
C ARG A 284 -106.81 44.35 46.52
N ILE A 285 -105.79 45.00 47.11
CA ILE A 285 -105.97 45.86 48.29
C ILE A 285 -106.90 47.03 47.95
N GLN A 286 -106.66 47.74 46.85
CA GLN A 286 -107.52 48.85 46.43
C GLN A 286 -108.96 48.41 46.11
N GLU A 287 -109.14 47.22 45.55
CA GLU A 287 -110.47 46.69 45.24
C GLU A 287 -111.24 46.30 46.52
N GLU A 288 -110.57 45.73 47.51
CA GLU A 288 -111.11 45.51 48.87
C GLU A 288 -111.51 46.83 49.53
N GLU A 289 -110.69 47.87 49.47
CA GLU A 289 -110.98 49.19 50.04
C GLU A 289 -112.22 49.83 49.41
N ARG A 290 -112.32 49.86 48.07
CA ARG A 290 -113.52 50.35 47.36
C ARG A 290 -114.77 49.54 47.68
N ARG A 291 -114.63 48.26 48.02
CA ARG A 291 -115.75 47.42 48.42
C ARG A 291 -116.23 47.79 49.84
N ARG A 292 -115.30 48.02 50.76
CA ARG A 292 -115.61 48.48 52.12
C ARG A 292 -116.29 49.85 52.14
N GLU A 293 -115.84 50.80 51.31
CA GLU A 293 -116.49 52.12 51.20
C GLU A 293 -117.94 52.00 50.71
N ARG A 294 -118.20 51.19 49.68
CA ARG A 294 -119.57 50.93 49.19
C ARG A 294 -120.46 50.29 50.25
N ASP A 295 -119.94 49.32 51.01
CA ASP A 295 -120.67 48.67 52.10
C ASP A 295 -120.92 49.61 53.30
N GLU A 296 -120.10 50.65 53.49
CA GLU A 296 -120.26 51.64 54.55
C GLU A 296 -121.24 52.76 54.15
N GLU A 297 -121.25 53.15 52.88
CA GLU A 297 -122.19 54.10 52.31
C GLU A 297 -123.63 53.55 52.28
N ALA A 298 -123.81 52.30 51.87
CA ALA A 298 -125.12 51.61 51.92
C ALA A 298 -125.69 51.56 53.35
N ARG A 299 -124.84 51.32 54.36
CA ARG A 299 -125.25 51.32 55.78
C ARG A 299 -125.64 52.72 56.29
N ARG A 300 -125.07 53.80 55.73
CA ARG A 300 -125.47 55.18 56.06
C ARG A 300 -126.84 55.52 55.49
N GLU A 301 -127.14 55.07 54.28
CA GLU A 301 -128.45 55.29 53.65
C GLU A 301 -129.57 54.56 54.39
N GLU A 302 -129.37 53.30 54.78
CA GLU A 302 -130.34 52.55 55.59
C GLU A 302 -130.67 53.25 56.92
N ARG A 303 -129.67 53.83 57.59
CA ARG A 303 -129.88 54.60 58.83
C ARG A 303 -130.75 55.83 58.64
N LYS A 304 -130.54 56.58 57.54
CA LYS A 304 -131.36 57.76 57.22
C LYS A 304 -132.81 57.36 56.95
N GLN A 305 -133.01 56.30 56.19
CA GLN A 305 -134.36 55.81 55.86
C GLN A 305 -135.13 55.39 57.13
N ALA A 306 -134.45 54.74 58.08
CA ALA A 306 -135.05 54.33 59.36
C ALA A 306 -135.40 55.52 60.28
N GLU A 307 -134.60 56.60 60.27
CA GLU A 307 -134.90 57.82 61.05
C GLU A 307 -136.12 58.57 60.52
N GLU A 308 -136.30 58.66 59.20
CA GLU A 308 -137.48 59.27 58.59
C GLU A 308 -138.76 58.49 58.92
N ASP A 309 -138.71 57.16 58.83
CA ASP A 309 -139.85 56.29 59.11
C ASP A 309 -140.30 56.37 60.58
N TYR A 310 -139.34 56.52 61.50
CA TYR A 310 -139.62 56.73 62.92
C TYR A 310 -140.28 58.09 63.19
N ARG A 311 -139.88 59.13 62.46
CA ARG A 311 -140.39 60.50 62.61
C ARG A 311 -141.85 60.63 62.16
N SER A 312 -142.21 60.01 61.03
CA SER A 312 -143.61 60.01 60.54
C SER A 312 -144.58 59.30 61.48
N ARG A 313 -144.16 58.22 62.16
CA ARG A 313 -145.02 57.50 63.12
C ARG A 313 -145.33 58.30 64.38
N ILE A 314 -144.44 59.20 64.82
CA ILE A 314 -144.68 60.07 65.98
C ILE A 314 -145.73 61.14 65.66
N GLU A 315 -145.63 61.79 64.50
CA GLU A 315 -146.58 62.84 64.09
C GLU A 315 -148.02 62.32 63.95
N GLU A 316 -148.20 61.06 63.55
CA GLU A 316 -149.51 60.43 63.41
C GLU A 316 -150.18 60.14 64.77
N VAL A 317 -149.38 59.80 65.80
CA VAL A 317 -149.89 59.54 67.16
C VAL A 317 -150.37 60.83 67.83
N GLU A 318 -149.62 61.93 67.69
CA GLU A 318 -149.99 63.23 68.30
C GLU A 318 -151.29 63.81 67.71
N LYS A 319 -151.51 63.61 66.41
CA LYS A 319 -152.73 64.08 65.73
C LYS A 319 -153.99 63.36 66.21
N ASN A 320 -153.86 62.08 66.54
CA ASN A 320 -154.98 61.24 67.02
C ASN A 320 -155.36 61.55 68.48
N LEU A 321 -154.39 61.91 69.33
CA LEU A 321 -154.65 62.32 70.72
C LEU A 321 -155.44 63.64 70.80
N LYS A 322 -155.07 64.63 69.97
CA LYS A 322 -155.72 65.96 69.96
C LYS A 322 -157.19 65.93 69.52
N ASN A 323 -157.54 65.00 68.64
CA ASN A 323 -158.93 64.80 68.19
C ASN A 323 -159.80 64.10 69.24
N ARG A 324 -159.20 63.33 70.16
CA ARG A 324 -159.92 62.60 71.20
C ARG A 324 -160.35 63.52 72.34
N GLU A 325 -159.46 64.43 72.76
CA GLU A 325 -159.74 65.40 73.82
C GLU A 325 -160.84 66.41 73.43
N ASN A 326 -160.85 66.90 72.18
CA ASN A 326 -161.88 67.85 71.72
C ASN A 326 -163.31 67.26 71.71
N ASN A 327 -163.44 65.95 71.50
CA ASN A 327 -164.75 65.29 71.44
C ASN A 327 -165.34 65.01 72.84
N GLU A 328 -164.50 64.84 73.87
CA GLU A 328 -164.94 64.64 75.26
C GLU A 328 -165.41 65.95 75.90
N THR A 329 -164.71 67.06 75.67
CA THR A 329 -165.09 68.38 76.22
C THR A 329 -166.45 68.87 75.71
N THR A 330 -166.77 68.54 74.45
CA THR A 330 -168.06 68.91 73.83
C THR A 330 -169.23 68.10 74.41
N ARG A 331 -168.97 66.89 74.93
CA ARG A 331 -169.99 65.99 75.48
C ARG A 331 -170.39 66.39 76.91
N LEU A 332 -169.43 66.81 77.72
CA LEU A 332 -169.66 67.29 79.10
C LEU A 332 -170.40 68.64 79.16
N MET A 333 -170.34 69.46 78.09
CA MET A 333 -171.13 70.69 77.99
C MET A 333 -172.64 70.47 77.80
N LYS A 334 -173.13 69.23 77.61
CA LYS A 334 -174.54 68.96 77.29
C LYS A 334 -175.35 68.30 78.42
N GLU A 335 -174.72 67.84 79.50
CA GLU A 335 -175.40 67.12 80.60
C GLU A 335 -175.69 67.97 81.85
N LEU A 336 -175.34 69.26 81.85
CA LEU A 336 -175.53 70.15 83.01
C LEU A 336 -176.70 71.16 82.85
N GLN A 337 -177.65 70.91 81.93
CA GLN A 337 -178.78 71.82 81.66
C GLN A 337 -180.20 71.24 81.78
N ASP A 338 -180.36 70.04 82.36
CA ASP A 338 -181.64 69.49 82.83
C ASP A 338 -181.46 68.96 84.26
#